data_AF-A0A5C1QH82-F1
#
_entry.id   AF-A0A5C1QH82-F1
#
_cell.length_a   1.000
_cell.length_b   1.000
_cell.length_c   1.000
_cell.angle_alpha   90.00
_cell.angle_beta   90.00
_cell.angle_gamma   90.00
#
_symmetry.space_group_name_H-M   'P 1'
#
loop_
_entity.id
_entity.type
_entity.pdbx_description
1 polymer ?
#
loop_
_entity_poly.entity_id
_entity_poly.type
_entity_poly.pdbx_seq_one_letter_code
_entity_poly.pdbx_strand_id
1 'polypeptide(L)'
;MLLLTAGCLTTAPEANTKDMVEAGAIEDGNVRLHYQRMDDNYEGWGLHIWGAGYAGDTVDWAAAVEPTGFDDFGAYWDIPYFGEDELNFIIHNGDEKDPDGDRTFEGVETINEFWALSGDSVLYTSLDDVQ
;
A
#
# COMPACT_ATOMS: atom_id res chain seq x y z
N MET A 1 48.38 15.79 30.20
CA MET A 1 49.01 15.16 29.03
C MET A 1 48.15 13.98 28.63
N LEU A 2 47.79 13.96 27.35
CA LEU A 2 46.93 13.03 26.64
C LEU A 2 47.44 11.58 26.72
N LEU A 3 46.55 10.58 26.74
CA LEU A 3 46.45 9.52 25.71
C LEU A 3 45.38 8.46 26.06
N LEU A 4 44.45 8.28 25.11
CA LEU A 4 43.52 7.14 24.98
C LEU A 4 44.26 5.90 24.45
N THR A 5 43.72 4.70 24.73
CA THR A 5 43.34 3.61 23.79
C THR A 5 42.66 2.48 24.59
N ALA A 6 41.38 2.15 24.39
CA ALA A 6 40.72 1.38 23.31
C ALA A 6 40.88 -0.16 23.44
N GLY A 7 39.76 -0.85 23.67
CA GLY A 7 39.65 -2.32 23.75
C GLY A 7 38.27 -2.79 23.28
N CYS A 8 38.12 -2.83 21.95
CA CYS A 8 37.20 -3.61 21.11
C CYS A 8 35.99 -4.30 21.77
N LEU A 9 34.78 -3.75 21.58
CA LEU A 9 33.59 -4.58 21.41
C LEU A 9 33.43 -4.84 19.91
N THR A 10 33.51 -6.11 19.54
CA THR A 10 33.12 -6.60 18.23
C THR A 10 31.61 -6.41 18.06
N THR A 11 31.21 -5.62 17.08
CA THR A 11 29.81 -5.51 16.65
C THR A 11 29.39 -6.82 16.00
N ALA A 12 28.26 -7.37 16.42
CA ALA A 12 27.50 -8.30 15.59
C ALA A 12 26.98 -7.51 14.37
N PRO A 13 26.78 -8.13 13.19
CA PRO A 13 26.09 -7.44 12.11
C PRO A 13 24.67 -7.14 12.58
N GLU A 14 24.38 -5.86 12.79
CA GLU A 14 23.02 -5.35 12.90
C GLU A 14 22.27 -5.80 11.65
N ALA A 15 21.12 -6.44 11.84
CA ALA A 15 20.27 -6.82 10.73
C ALA A 15 19.97 -5.56 9.91
N ASN A 16 20.23 -5.60 8.61
CA ASN A 16 19.79 -4.57 7.67
C ASN A 16 18.25 -4.62 7.61
N THR A 17 17.58 -3.96 8.56
CA THR A 17 16.29 -3.33 8.28
C THR A 17 16.62 -2.18 7.35
N LYS A 18 16.51 -2.41 6.05
CA LYS A 18 16.54 -1.36 5.05
C LYS A 18 15.57 -0.28 5.56
N ASP A 19 16.07 0.91 5.83
CA ASP A 19 15.25 2.04 6.29
C ASP A 19 14.27 2.36 5.16
N MET A 20 13.14 1.66 5.15
CA MET A 20 12.03 1.93 4.28
C MET A 20 11.46 3.27 4.74
N VAL A 21 11.21 4.20 3.83
CA VAL A 21 10.36 5.34 4.17
C VAL A 21 8.95 4.79 4.28
N GLU A 22 8.60 4.32 5.47
CA GLU A 22 7.24 3.90 5.80
C GLU A 22 6.30 5.08 5.55
N ALA A 23 5.16 4.79 4.90
CA ALA A 23 4.10 5.77 4.79
C ALA A 23 3.68 6.25 6.19
N GLY A 24 3.24 7.50 6.28
CA GLY A 24 2.81 8.09 7.56
C GLY A 24 1.65 7.33 8.20
N ALA A 25 1.31 7.66 9.45
CA ALA A 25 0.18 7.04 10.13
C ALA A 25 -1.12 7.15 9.30
N ILE A 26 -1.90 6.08 9.27
CA ILE A 26 -3.21 6.03 8.61
C ILE A 26 -4.22 6.74 9.52
N GLU A 27 -4.95 7.70 8.98
CA GLU A 27 -5.99 8.41 9.73
C GLU A 27 -7.17 7.47 10.05
N ASP A 28 -7.77 7.63 11.24
CA ASP A 28 -8.96 6.87 11.65
C ASP A 28 -10.06 6.92 10.59
N GLY A 29 -10.71 5.78 10.34
CA GLY A 29 -11.74 5.65 9.30
C GLY A 29 -11.17 5.44 7.90
N ASN A 30 -9.88 5.12 7.77
CA ASN A 30 -9.28 4.67 6.51
C ASN A 30 -8.65 3.29 6.62
N VAL A 31 -8.55 2.63 5.48
CA VAL A 31 -7.69 1.47 5.23
C VAL A 31 -6.71 1.83 4.12
N ARG A 32 -5.45 1.38 4.21
CA ARG A 32 -4.44 1.67 3.19
C ARG A 32 -4.29 0.51 2.21
N LEU A 33 -4.40 0.82 0.91
CA LEU A 33 -3.96 -0.04 -0.18
C LEU A 33 -2.55 0.38 -0.61
N HIS A 34 -1.62 -0.56 -0.59
CA HIS A 34 -0.28 -0.44 -1.15
C HIS A 34 -0.19 -1.15 -2.50
N TYR A 35 0.46 -0.53 -3.47
CA TYR A 35 0.56 -1.06 -4.83
C TYR A 35 1.94 -0.87 -5.45
N GLN A 36 2.56 -1.99 -5.79
CA GLN A 36 3.87 -2.01 -6.42
C GLN A 36 3.79 -2.35 -7.90
N ARG A 37 4.52 -1.59 -8.71
CA ARG A 37 4.78 -1.90 -10.11
C ARG A 37 6.26 -2.15 -10.32
N MET A 38 6.61 -3.23 -11.01
CA MET A 38 8.01 -3.57 -11.30
C MET A 38 8.69 -2.58 -12.26
N ASP A 39 7.92 -1.77 -12.97
CA ASP A 39 8.40 -0.71 -13.86
C ASP A 39 8.53 0.66 -13.19
N ASP A 40 8.15 0.78 -11.91
CA ASP A 40 8.06 2.03 -11.13
C ASP A 40 7.27 3.16 -11.82
N ASN A 41 6.44 2.85 -12.82
CA ASN A 41 5.71 3.85 -13.59
C ASN A 41 4.25 3.94 -13.14
N TYR A 42 3.94 4.98 -12.38
CA TYR A 42 2.61 5.25 -11.85
C TYR A 42 1.86 6.38 -12.59
N GLU A 43 2.45 6.94 -13.66
CA GLU A 43 1.83 8.04 -14.39
C GLU A 43 0.47 7.62 -15.00
N GLY A 44 -0.59 8.33 -14.62
CA GLY A 44 -1.96 8.09 -15.10
C GLY A 44 -2.69 6.93 -14.41
N TRP A 45 -2.04 6.20 -13.51
CA TRP A 45 -2.69 5.14 -12.74
C TRP A 45 -3.48 5.71 -11.56
N GLY A 46 -4.71 5.25 -11.40
CA GLY A 46 -5.58 5.61 -10.29
C GLY A 46 -6.46 4.45 -9.83
N LEU A 47 -7.19 4.69 -8.74
CA LEU A 47 -8.04 3.72 -8.07
C LEU A 47 -9.51 4.00 -8.37
N HIS A 48 -10.22 3.02 -8.90
CA HIS A 48 -11.67 2.96 -8.91
C HIS A 48 -12.12 2.03 -7.77
N ILE A 49 -12.88 2.56 -6.81
CA ILE A 49 -13.24 1.89 -5.56
C ILE A 49 -14.75 1.99 -5.33
N TRP A 50 -15.36 0.90 -4.85
CA TRP A 50 -16.77 0.80 -4.49
C TRP A 50 -16.98 -0.32 -3.46
N GLY A 51 -18.21 -0.55 -3.04
CA GLY A 51 -18.55 -1.63 -2.09
C GLY A 51 -19.34 -1.12 -0.89
N ALA A 52 -19.87 -2.04 -0.10
CA ALA A 52 -20.66 -1.69 1.09
C ALA A 52 -19.79 -1.07 2.19
N GLY A 53 -18.52 -1.45 2.29
CA GLY A 53 -17.58 -0.89 3.26
C GLY A 53 -17.01 0.48 2.87
N TYR A 54 -17.18 0.92 1.62
CA TYR A 54 -16.58 2.17 1.15
C TYR A 54 -17.35 3.39 1.68
N ALA A 55 -16.64 4.26 2.40
CA ALA A 55 -17.21 5.43 3.06
C ALA A 55 -17.04 6.75 2.28
N GLY A 56 -16.42 6.69 1.10
CA GLY A 56 -16.18 7.86 0.26
C GLY A 56 -17.30 8.12 -0.75
N ASP A 57 -17.15 9.20 -1.51
CA ASP A 57 -18.05 9.53 -2.62
C ASP A 57 -17.89 8.54 -3.78
N THR A 58 -18.96 8.35 -4.55
CA THR A 58 -18.92 7.52 -5.77
C THR A 58 -17.80 7.96 -6.71
N VAL A 59 -16.94 7.03 -7.09
CA VAL A 59 -15.83 7.27 -8.01
C VAL A 59 -16.33 7.08 -9.45
N ASP A 60 -16.10 8.07 -10.32
CA ASP A 60 -16.37 7.94 -11.75
C ASP A 60 -15.23 7.15 -12.41
N TRP A 61 -15.55 6.24 -13.32
CA TRP A 61 -14.55 5.50 -14.09
C TRP A 61 -13.58 6.44 -14.83
N ALA A 62 -14.07 7.56 -15.37
CA ALA A 62 -13.23 8.52 -16.08
C ALA A 62 -12.38 9.40 -15.15
N ALA A 63 -12.58 9.32 -13.84
CA ALA A 63 -11.90 10.13 -12.82
C ALA A 63 -11.50 9.26 -11.63
N ALA A 64 -10.61 8.30 -11.89
CA ALA A 64 -10.00 7.46 -10.86
C ALA A 64 -9.32 8.29 -9.78
N VAL A 65 -9.33 7.78 -8.54
CA VAL A 65 -8.70 8.44 -7.40
C VAL A 65 -7.17 8.37 -7.55
N GLU A 66 -6.51 9.52 -7.53
CA GLU A 66 -5.04 9.59 -7.55
C GLU A 66 -4.44 8.98 -6.27
N PRO A 67 -3.21 8.42 -6.33
CA PRO A 67 -2.51 7.97 -5.13
C PRO A 67 -2.47 9.05 -4.06
N THR A 68 -2.72 8.66 -2.81
CA THR A 68 -2.52 9.54 -1.65
C THR A 68 -1.05 9.92 -1.51
N GLY A 69 -0.16 8.97 -1.81
CA GLY A 69 1.27 9.19 -1.80
C GLY A 69 2.05 7.99 -2.29
N PHE A 70 3.35 8.02 -1.98
CA PHE A 70 4.30 6.96 -2.30
C PHE A 70 5.16 6.64 -1.08
N ASP A 71 5.54 5.38 -0.94
CA ASP A 71 6.48 4.87 0.03
C ASP A 71 7.47 3.91 -0.63
N ASP A 72 8.30 3.21 0.16
CA ASP A 72 9.29 2.28 -0.37
C ASP A 72 8.70 1.02 -1.02
N PHE A 73 7.42 0.71 -0.79
CA PHE A 73 6.73 -0.37 -1.48
C PHE A 73 6.23 0.09 -2.85
N GLY A 74 5.64 1.30 -2.92
CA GLY A 74 5.14 1.87 -4.17
C GLY A 74 4.15 3.00 -3.95
N ALA A 75 3.10 3.06 -4.79
CA ALA A 75 1.99 3.98 -4.59
C ALA A 75 1.07 3.46 -3.49
N TYR A 76 0.45 4.36 -2.71
CA TYR A 76 -0.58 3.98 -1.76
C TYR A 76 -1.80 4.90 -1.83
N TRP A 77 -2.94 4.36 -1.40
CA TRP A 77 -4.20 5.08 -1.20
C TRP A 77 -4.68 4.87 0.23
N ASP A 78 -5.00 5.97 0.91
CA ASP A 78 -5.83 5.95 2.12
C ASP A 78 -7.30 6.01 1.70
N ILE A 79 -8.00 4.90 1.89
CA ILE A 79 -9.36 4.69 1.40
C ILE A 79 -10.33 4.88 2.57
N PRO A 80 -11.29 5.83 2.48
CA PRO A 80 -12.36 5.95 3.47
C PRO A 80 -13.13 4.64 3.61
N TYR A 81 -13.18 4.11 4.83
CA TYR A 81 -13.69 2.78 5.12
C TYR A 81 -14.52 2.77 6.41
N PHE A 82 -15.67 2.10 6.37
CA PHE A 82 -16.53 1.96 7.55
C PHE A 82 -15.95 1.03 8.63
N GLY A 83 -14.92 0.25 8.30
CA GLY A 83 -14.32 -0.72 9.21
C GLY A 83 -14.98 -2.11 9.13
N GLU A 84 -15.98 -2.27 8.26
CA GLU A 84 -16.72 -3.50 8.01
C GLU A 84 -17.13 -3.61 6.53
N ASP A 85 -17.57 -4.80 6.13
CA ASP A 85 -17.97 -5.15 4.76
C ASP A 85 -16.86 -5.03 3.71
N GLU A 86 -17.12 -5.53 2.51
CA GLU A 86 -16.12 -5.56 1.45
C GLU A 86 -15.88 -4.21 0.76
N LEU A 87 -14.65 -4.05 0.29
CA LEU A 87 -14.23 -3.05 -0.68
C LEU A 87 -13.89 -3.76 -2.00
N ASN A 88 -14.50 -3.31 -3.08
CA ASN A 88 -14.18 -3.76 -4.44
C ASN A 88 -13.45 -2.66 -5.18
N PHE A 89 -12.41 -3.02 -5.92
CA PHE A 89 -11.60 -2.03 -6.60
C PHE A 89 -10.91 -2.53 -7.87
N ILE A 90 -10.52 -1.55 -8.69
CA ILE A 90 -9.71 -1.70 -9.89
C ILE A 90 -8.65 -0.60 -9.86
N ILE A 91 -7.40 -0.97 -10.13
CA ILE A 91 -6.34 0.01 -10.42
C ILE A 91 -6.27 0.11 -11.95
N HIS A 92 -6.37 1.32 -12.51
CA HIS A 92 -6.43 1.50 -13.95
C HIS A 92 -5.82 2.81 -14.44
N ASN A 93 -5.41 2.83 -15.71
CA ASN A 93 -4.96 4.01 -16.45
C ASN A 93 -5.82 4.16 -17.72
N GLY A 94 -6.79 5.07 -17.68
CA GLY A 94 -7.86 5.11 -18.67
C GLY A 94 -8.63 3.79 -18.68
N ASP A 95 -8.67 3.10 -19.83
CA ASP A 95 -9.34 1.79 -19.94
C ASP A 95 -8.43 0.60 -19.64
N GLU A 96 -7.13 0.82 -19.42
CA GLU A 96 -6.17 -0.23 -19.08
C GLU A 96 -6.27 -0.56 -17.59
N LYS A 97 -6.60 -1.81 -17.25
CA LYS A 97 -6.68 -2.30 -15.87
C LYS A 97 -5.40 -2.99 -15.45
N ASP A 98 -5.12 -3.03 -14.16
CA ASP A 98 -4.03 -3.84 -13.62
C ASP A 98 -4.31 -4.45 -12.22
N PRO A 99 -4.41 -5.78 -12.13
CA PRO A 99 -4.49 -6.76 -13.22
C PRO A 99 -5.82 -6.65 -13.98
N ASP A 100 -6.05 -7.54 -14.94
CA ASP A 100 -7.38 -7.73 -15.49
C ASP A 100 -8.37 -8.20 -14.41
N GLY A 101 -9.52 -7.53 -14.33
CA GLY A 101 -10.62 -7.88 -13.44
C GLY A 101 -10.73 -7.01 -12.20
N ASP A 102 -11.65 -7.38 -11.32
CA ASP A 102 -11.97 -6.65 -10.10
C ASP A 102 -11.36 -7.40 -8.92
N ARG A 103 -10.83 -6.67 -7.93
CA ARG A 103 -10.31 -7.25 -6.69
C ARG A 103 -11.18 -6.85 -5.52
N THR A 104 -11.28 -7.73 -4.54
CA THR A 104 -12.13 -7.55 -3.36
C THR A 104 -11.30 -7.70 -2.09
N PHE A 105 -11.27 -6.65 -1.28
CA PHE A 105 -10.84 -6.72 0.11
C PHE A 105 -12.05 -7.02 0.98
N GLU A 106 -12.05 -8.19 1.62
CA GLU A 106 -13.21 -8.74 2.35
C GLU A 106 -13.52 -8.04 3.69
N GLY A 107 -12.75 -7.04 4.09
CA GLY A 107 -13.04 -6.26 5.30
C GLY A 107 -12.72 -7.00 6.59
N VAL A 108 -11.43 -7.17 6.89
CA VAL A 108 -11.00 -7.87 8.11
C VAL A 108 -10.79 -6.85 9.23
N GLU A 109 -11.58 -6.94 10.32
CA GLU A 109 -11.63 -5.96 11.43
C GLU A 109 -10.27 -5.55 12.04
N THR A 110 -9.25 -6.40 11.90
CA THR A 110 -7.91 -6.18 12.49
C THR A 110 -6.86 -5.71 11.48
N ILE A 111 -7.23 -5.55 10.20
CA ILE A 111 -6.30 -5.24 9.12
C ILE A 111 -6.63 -3.83 8.63
N ASN A 112 -5.70 -2.90 8.84
CA ASN A 112 -5.79 -1.52 8.37
C ASN A 112 -4.97 -1.28 7.11
N GLU A 113 -4.23 -2.28 6.61
CA GLU A 113 -3.36 -2.19 5.45
C GLU A 113 -3.41 -3.47 4.62
N PHE A 114 -3.38 -3.34 3.30
CA PHE A 114 -3.28 -4.46 2.38
C PHE A 114 -2.44 -4.10 1.15
N TRP A 115 -1.89 -5.12 0.50
CA TRP A 115 -0.92 -4.99 -0.58
C TRP A 115 -1.41 -5.67 -1.85
N ALA A 116 -1.05 -5.05 -2.97
CA ALA A 116 -1.32 -5.50 -4.32
C ALA A 116 -0.06 -5.38 -5.18
N LEU A 117 0.13 -6.34 -6.09
CA LEU A 117 1.19 -6.30 -7.08
C LEU A 117 0.60 -6.08 -8.47
N SER A 118 1.34 -5.36 -9.31
CA SER A 118 1.06 -5.24 -10.74
C SER A 118 1.03 -6.61 -11.40
N GLY A 119 0.00 -6.86 -12.19
CA GLY A 119 -0.24 -8.12 -12.90
C GLY A 119 -0.76 -9.25 -12.01
N ASP A 120 -0.94 -9.03 -10.70
CA ASP A 120 -1.39 -10.06 -9.76
C ASP A 120 -2.80 -9.80 -9.23
N SER A 121 -3.67 -10.79 -9.39
CA SER A 121 -5.04 -10.81 -8.86
C SER A 121 -5.10 -11.07 -7.36
N VAL A 122 -4.01 -11.56 -6.75
CA VAL A 122 -3.93 -11.84 -5.33
C VAL A 122 -3.81 -10.55 -4.53
N LEU A 123 -4.55 -10.48 -3.43
CA LEU A 123 -4.38 -9.48 -2.39
C LEU A 123 -3.67 -10.10 -1.19
N TYR A 124 -2.83 -9.29 -0.58
CA TYR A 124 -2.03 -9.69 0.56
C TYR A 124 -2.36 -8.79 1.74
N THR A 125 -2.36 -9.35 2.94
CA THR A 125 -2.71 -8.64 4.18
C THR A 125 -1.53 -8.57 5.15
N SER A 126 -0.33 -8.89 4.65
CA SER A 126 0.94 -8.79 5.35
C SER A 126 2.03 -8.39 4.36
N LEU A 127 2.86 -7.43 4.76
CA LEU A 127 4.04 -7.02 3.98
C LEU A 127 5.02 -8.18 3.78
N ASP A 128 5.14 -9.08 4.76
CA ASP A 128 6.03 -10.25 4.69
C ASP A 128 5.62 -11.24 3.59
N ASP A 129 4.34 -11.25 3.18
CA ASP A 129 3.85 -12.16 2.13
C ASP A 129 4.12 -11.66 0.71
N VAL A 130 4.51 -10.38 0.57
CA VAL A 130 4.78 -9.70 -0.71
C VAL A 130 6.25 -9.33 -0.92
N GLN A 131 7.14 -9.68 0.02
CA GLN A 131 8.59 -9.44 -0.05
C GLN A 131 9.41 -10.72 -0.29
#